data_AF-A0A661UQP0-F1
#
_entry.id   AF-A0A661UQP0-F1
#
_cell.length_a   1.000
_cell.length_b   1.000
_cell.length_c   1.000
_cell.angle_alpha   90.00
_cell.angle_beta   90.00
_cell.angle_gamma   90.00
#
_symmetry.space_group_name_H-M   'P 1'
#
loop_
_entity.id
_entity.type
_entity.pdbx_description
1 polymer ?
#
loop_
_entity_poly.entity_id
_entity_poly.type
_entity_poly.pdbx_seq_one_letter_code
_entity_poly.pdbx_strand_id
1 'polypeptide(L)'
;VVEADEFDRSFLTLSPIIAGITNIEADHLDCYSNLEGVKDAFVEYANKVPFFGSVIACLDDHGVQSIIPRINKEILTYGLSQQAKVRAINIKFNNFEASYTAIYNDKELGYIKLNALGEHNILNSLLAVATGLELDIPFKSIQKGLAEYNGVFRRFEYKGEKDGVILYDDYAHHPTEIEATLRGVRDSISNRIVVAFQPHLYSRTQDFYEDFGRSFFQSDVLLVTPIFPAREKPIMGVTGKLISDAAIQSGHKNVHYVQSNDEIINKIKEVIKTGDILITMGAGNIYKFGEKFLSKKN
;
A
#
# COMPACT_ATOMS: atom_id res chain seq x y z
N VAL A 1 2.81 17.51 -10.72
CA VAL A 1 2.46 16.11 -10.40
C VAL A 1 1.37 16.15 -9.34
N VAL A 2 0.28 15.42 -9.53
CA VAL A 2 -0.85 15.35 -8.58
C VAL A 2 -1.27 13.89 -8.44
N GLU A 3 -1.75 13.52 -7.26
CA GLU A 3 -2.49 12.27 -7.04
C GLU A 3 -3.91 12.44 -7.61
N ALA A 4 -4.42 11.42 -8.29
CA ALA A 4 -5.71 11.43 -8.95
C ALA A 4 -6.62 10.42 -8.27
N ASP A 5 -7.55 10.92 -7.44
CA ASP A 5 -8.43 10.10 -6.62
C ASP A 5 -9.60 9.54 -7.45
N GLU A 6 -9.66 8.22 -7.57
CA GLU A 6 -10.76 7.52 -8.22
C GLU A 6 -12.03 7.52 -7.37
N PHE A 7 -11.93 7.76 -6.06
CA PHE A 7 -13.10 7.90 -5.20
C PHE A 7 -14.08 8.94 -5.77
N ASP A 8 -15.36 8.58 -5.79
CA ASP A 8 -16.45 9.39 -6.37
C ASP A 8 -16.20 9.84 -7.83
N ARG A 9 -15.35 9.12 -8.57
CA ARG A 9 -14.96 9.41 -9.96
C ARG A 9 -14.33 10.78 -10.16
N SER A 10 -13.77 11.38 -9.10
CA SER A 10 -13.31 12.78 -9.13
C SER A 10 -12.17 13.01 -10.14
N PHE A 11 -11.28 12.03 -10.30
CA PHE A 11 -10.21 12.04 -11.30
C PHE A 11 -10.68 12.23 -12.76
N LEU A 12 -11.94 11.95 -13.09
CA LEU A 12 -12.48 12.18 -14.43
C LEU A 12 -12.58 13.67 -14.76
N THR A 13 -12.49 14.55 -13.77
CA THR A 13 -12.42 16.00 -14.02
C THR A 13 -11.05 16.47 -14.51
N LEU A 14 -10.02 15.62 -14.40
CA LEU A 14 -8.65 15.94 -14.78
C LEU A 14 -8.41 15.76 -16.29
N SER A 15 -7.42 16.48 -16.81
CA SER A 15 -6.94 16.36 -18.19
C SER A 15 -5.41 16.23 -18.17
N PRO A 16 -4.88 15.04 -17.83
CA PRO A 16 -3.44 14.83 -17.70
C PRO A 16 -2.74 14.76 -19.07
N ILE A 17 -1.46 15.17 -19.11
CA ILE A 17 -0.57 14.90 -20.27
C ILE A 17 0.08 13.51 -20.13
N ILE A 18 0.42 13.12 -18.90
CA ILE A 18 0.91 11.78 -18.56
C ILE A 18 0.00 11.24 -17.46
N ALA A 19 -0.58 10.06 -17.67
CA ALA A 19 -1.42 9.38 -16.69
C ALA A 19 -0.73 8.11 -16.19
N GLY A 20 -0.43 8.04 -14.90
CA GLY A 20 0.09 6.83 -14.26
C GLY A 20 -1.04 5.97 -13.69
N ILE A 21 -1.02 4.66 -13.98
CA ILE A 21 -1.96 3.68 -13.42
C ILE A 21 -1.15 2.58 -12.72
N THR A 22 -1.30 2.48 -11.40
CA THR A 22 -0.54 1.57 -10.54
C THR A 22 -1.13 0.18 -10.44
N ASN A 23 -2.44 0.09 -10.19
CA ASN A 23 -3.22 -1.13 -10.12
C ASN A 23 -4.71 -0.78 -10.26
N ILE A 24 -5.55 -1.78 -10.51
CA ILE A 24 -7.00 -1.64 -10.49
C ILE A 24 -7.60 -2.83 -9.75
N GLU A 25 -8.06 -2.58 -8.53
CA GLU A 25 -8.70 -3.58 -7.68
C GLU A 25 -10.13 -3.15 -7.32
N ALA A 26 -10.89 -4.07 -6.74
CA ALA A 26 -12.20 -3.73 -6.20
C ALA A 26 -11.99 -2.93 -4.92
N ASP A 27 -12.25 -1.63 -4.96
CA ASP A 27 -12.40 -0.77 -3.81
C ASP A 27 -13.52 0.23 -4.10
N HIS A 28 -13.97 0.96 -3.09
CA HIS A 28 -14.99 1.99 -3.24
C HIS A 28 -16.28 1.49 -3.92
N LEU A 29 -16.71 0.26 -3.59
CA LEU A 29 -17.93 -0.36 -4.12
C LEU A 29 -19.22 0.35 -3.66
N ASP A 30 -19.10 1.34 -2.77
CA ASP A 30 -20.13 2.32 -2.46
C ASP A 30 -20.35 3.35 -3.59
N CYS A 31 -19.30 3.65 -4.38
CA CYS A 31 -19.33 4.55 -5.55
C CYS A 31 -19.43 3.80 -6.89
N TYR A 32 -18.86 2.60 -6.95
CA TYR A 32 -18.80 1.78 -8.15
C TYR A 32 -19.67 0.54 -8.01
N SER A 33 -20.49 0.24 -9.03
CA SER A 33 -21.39 -0.91 -8.98
C SER A 33 -20.66 -2.26 -8.83
N ASN A 34 -19.45 -2.36 -9.40
CA ASN A 34 -18.54 -3.51 -9.33
C ASN A 34 -17.17 -3.13 -9.92
N LEU A 35 -16.24 -4.08 -9.94
CA LEU A 35 -14.89 -3.93 -10.52
C LEU A 35 -14.91 -3.51 -12.01
N GLU A 36 -15.86 -3.95 -12.82
CA GLU A 36 -15.96 -3.49 -14.21
C GLU A 36 -16.31 -2.00 -14.28
N GLY A 37 -17.17 -1.51 -13.37
CA GLY A 37 -17.43 -0.08 -13.23
C GLY A 37 -16.19 0.74 -12.85
N VAL A 38 -15.29 0.18 -12.01
CA VAL A 38 -13.99 0.80 -11.70
C VAL A 38 -13.12 0.84 -12.94
N LYS A 39 -12.96 -0.28 -13.64
CA LYS A 39 -12.17 -0.39 -14.89
C LYS A 39 -12.66 0.57 -15.96
N ASP A 40 -13.97 0.72 -16.13
CA ASP A 40 -14.57 1.66 -17.09
C ASP A 40 -14.16 3.10 -16.81
N ALA A 41 -14.12 3.50 -15.54
CA ALA A 41 -13.68 4.84 -15.15
C ALA A 41 -12.17 5.04 -15.41
N PHE A 42 -11.33 4.05 -15.14
CA PHE A 42 -9.89 4.11 -15.48
C PHE A 42 -9.66 4.20 -17.00
N VAL A 43 -10.47 3.50 -17.81
CA VAL A 43 -10.42 3.62 -19.27
C VAL A 43 -10.81 5.01 -19.74
N GLU A 44 -11.86 5.60 -19.15
CA GLU A 44 -12.23 6.99 -19.44
C GLU A 44 -11.09 7.94 -19.08
N TYR A 45 -10.53 7.83 -17.87
CA TYR A 45 -9.42 8.65 -17.39
C TYR A 45 -8.20 8.54 -18.31
N ALA A 46 -7.76 7.33 -18.64
CA ALA A 46 -6.64 7.07 -19.55
C ALA A 46 -6.84 7.71 -20.92
N ASN A 47 -8.07 7.65 -21.45
CA ASN A 47 -8.39 8.21 -22.77
C ASN A 47 -8.55 9.75 -22.77
N LYS A 48 -8.52 10.43 -21.61
CA LYS A 48 -8.43 11.90 -21.53
C LYS A 48 -7.02 12.43 -21.85
N VAL A 49 -6.00 11.57 -21.83
CA VAL A 49 -4.64 11.92 -22.25
C VAL A 49 -4.65 12.42 -23.72
N PRO A 50 -3.99 13.55 -24.05
CA PRO A 50 -3.94 14.04 -25.42
C PRO A 50 -3.13 13.10 -26.34
N PHE A 51 -3.25 13.25 -27.66
CA PHE A 51 -2.55 12.36 -28.62
C PHE A 51 -1.02 12.41 -28.53
N PHE A 52 -0.45 13.48 -27.95
CA PHE A 52 0.97 13.67 -27.72
C PHE A 52 1.40 13.31 -26.29
N GLY A 53 0.47 12.82 -25.47
CA GLY A 53 0.72 12.34 -24.12
C GLY A 53 0.81 10.82 -24.06
N SER A 54 1.02 10.27 -22.86
CA SER A 54 1.15 8.84 -22.64
C SER A 54 0.46 8.35 -21.38
N VAL A 55 0.11 7.06 -21.40
CA VAL A 55 -0.37 6.32 -20.24
C VAL A 55 0.75 5.40 -19.77
N ILE A 56 1.16 5.53 -18.51
CA ILE A 56 2.15 4.67 -17.88
C ILE A 56 1.42 3.63 -17.03
N ALA A 57 1.47 2.37 -17.45
CA ALA A 57 0.61 1.32 -16.92
C ALA A 57 1.40 0.16 -16.31
N CYS A 58 1.05 -0.26 -15.10
CA CYS A 58 1.65 -1.43 -14.45
C CYS A 58 1.21 -2.72 -15.14
N LEU A 59 2.14 -3.43 -15.77
CA LEU A 59 1.87 -4.67 -16.49
C LEU A 59 1.77 -5.87 -15.54
N ASP A 60 2.17 -5.75 -14.28
CA ASP A 60 2.08 -6.86 -13.32
C ASP A 60 0.67 -6.98 -12.71
N ASP A 61 -0.16 -5.93 -12.81
CA ASP A 61 -1.52 -5.93 -12.30
C ASP A 61 -2.53 -6.45 -13.32
N HIS A 62 -3.33 -7.44 -12.93
CA HIS A 62 -4.34 -8.05 -13.80
C HIS A 62 -5.48 -7.07 -14.15
N GLY A 63 -5.85 -6.18 -13.24
CA GLY A 63 -6.86 -5.14 -13.48
C GLY A 63 -6.42 -4.21 -14.60
N VAL A 64 -5.19 -3.70 -14.52
CA VAL A 64 -4.55 -2.86 -15.54
C VAL A 64 -4.39 -3.62 -16.85
N GLN A 65 -3.86 -4.85 -16.84
CA GLN A 65 -3.75 -5.69 -18.03
C GLN A 65 -5.09 -5.78 -18.79
N SER A 66 -6.20 -5.96 -18.05
CA SER A 66 -7.52 -6.13 -18.65
C SER A 66 -8.03 -4.88 -19.37
N ILE A 67 -7.56 -3.68 -19.01
CA ILE A 67 -8.00 -2.43 -19.63
C ILE A 67 -7.07 -1.93 -20.74
N ILE A 68 -5.83 -2.41 -20.82
CA ILE A 68 -4.86 -2.02 -21.86
C ILE A 68 -5.46 -2.05 -23.28
N PRO A 69 -6.19 -3.11 -23.71
CA PRO A 69 -6.78 -3.16 -25.05
C PRO A 69 -7.86 -2.11 -25.32
N ARG A 70 -8.38 -1.45 -24.27
CA ARG A 70 -9.45 -0.45 -24.32
C ARG A 70 -8.92 0.99 -24.31
N ILE A 71 -7.61 1.17 -24.17
CA ILE A 71 -6.94 2.47 -24.17
C ILE A 71 -6.48 2.80 -25.60
N ASN A 72 -6.84 3.98 -26.12
CA ASN A 72 -6.53 4.41 -27.49
C ASN A 72 -5.39 5.44 -27.56
N LYS A 73 -4.51 5.41 -26.56
CA LYS A 73 -3.36 6.32 -26.36
C LYS A 73 -2.07 5.53 -26.40
N GLU A 74 -0.94 6.24 -26.51
CA GLU A 74 0.37 5.63 -26.34
C GLU A 74 0.54 5.08 -24.91
N ILE A 75 1.03 3.85 -24.81
CA ILE A 75 1.21 3.14 -23.54
C ILE A 75 2.69 2.79 -23.32
N LEU A 76 3.20 3.24 -22.19
CA LEU A 76 4.47 2.82 -21.64
C LEU A 76 4.24 1.86 -20.47
N THR A 77 4.50 0.57 -20.67
CA THR A 77 4.32 -0.42 -19.60
C THR A 77 5.51 -0.45 -18.65
N TYR A 78 5.24 -0.62 -17.36
CA TYR A 78 6.25 -0.90 -16.35
C TYR A 78 5.88 -2.10 -15.48
N GLY A 79 6.85 -2.72 -14.83
CA GLY A 79 6.62 -3.88 -13.96
C GLY A 79 7.88 -4.72 -13.78
N LEU A 80 7.74 -5.89 -13.18
CA LEU A 80 8.77 -6.91 -13.03
C LEU A 80 8.69 -7.95 -14.14
N SER A 81 7.53 -8.05 -14.81
CA SER A 81 7.36 -8.88 -16.00
C SER A 81 8.40 -8.57 -17.08
N GLN A 82 8.91 -9.61 -17.74
CA GLN A 82 9.82 -9.45 -18.88
C GLN A 82 9.19 -8.73 -20.08
N GLN A 83 7.86 -8.68 -20.14
CA GLN A 83 7.10 -7.99 -21.19
C GLN A 83 6.96 -6.49 -20.94
N ALA A 84 7.30 -6.00 -19.74
CA ALA A 84 7.23 -4.58 -19.42
C ALA A 84 8.39 -3.82 -20.06
N LYS A 85 8.10 -2.65 -20.66
CA LYS A 85 9.13 -1.81 -21.30
C LYS A 85 10.10 -1.24 -20.27
N VAL A 86 9.61 -0.80 -19.11
CA VAL A 86 10.42 -0.33 -17.97
C VAL A 86 10.35 -1.37 -16.85
N ARG A 87 11.46 -2.04 -16.54
CA ARG A 87 11.45 -3.13 -15.54
C ARG A 87 12.63 -3.16 -14.60
N ALA A 88 12.43 -3.79 -13.45
CA ALA A 88 13.49 -4.06 -12.48
C ALA A 88 14.01 -5.49 -12.60
N ILE A 89 15.32 -5.66 -12.52
CA ILE A 89 15.99 -6.96 -12.38
C ILE A 89 16.99 -6.93 -11.22
N ASN A 90 17.51 -8.09 -10.82
CA ASN A 90 18.50 -8.22 -9.74
C ASN A 90 18.04 -7.56 -8.42
N ILE A 91 16.76 -7.74 -8.10
CA ILE A 91 16.11 -7.14 -6.92
C ILE A 91 16.72 -7.71 -5.64
N LYS A 92 17.01 -6.82 -4.69
CA LYS A 92 17.46 -7.18 -3.35
C LYS A 92 16.77 -6.31 -2.31
N PHE A 93 16.38 -6.93 -1.20
CA PHE A 93 15.86 -6.26 0.00
C PHE A 93 16.86 -6.44 1.13
N ASN A 94 17.11 -5.37 1.89
CA ASN A 94 17.95 -5.42 3.08
C ASN A 94 17.65 -4.23 3.99
N ASN A 95 17.43 -4.46 5.28
CA ASN A 95 17.25 -3.39 6.29
C ASN A 95 16.22 -2.31 5.89
N PHE A 96 15.06 -2.72 5.37
CA PHE A 96 13.98 -1.82 4.88
C PHE A 96 14.38 -0.95 3.68
N GLU A 97 15.49 -1.25 3.03
CA GLU A 97 15.90 -0.68 1.75
C GLU A 97 15.70 -1.70 0.63
N ALA A 98 15.46 -1.19 -0.57
CA ALA A 98 15.37 -1.99 -1.79
C ALA A 98 16.42 -1.52 -2.80
N SER A 99 16.88 -2.43 -3.63
CA SER A 99 17.77 -2.11 -4.75
C SER A 99 17.51 -3.01 -5.95
N TYR A 100 17.75 -2.48 -7.14
CA TYR A 100 17.55 -3.19 -8.40
C TYR A 100 18.33 -2.53 -9.54
N THR A 101 18.38 -3.22 -10.69
CA THR A 101 18.87 -2.64 -11.96
C THR A 101 17.68 -2.30 -12.85
N ALA A 102 17.58 -1.04 -13.28
CA ALA A 102 16.51 -0.58 -14.16
C ALA A 102 16.83 -0.90 -15.62
N ILE A 103 15.84 -1.45 -16.32
CA ILE A 103 15.87 -1.79 -17.74
C ILE A 103 14.83 -0.95 -18.48
N TYR A 104 15.17 -0.44 -19.66
CA TYR A 104 14.24 0.19 -20.59
C TYR A 104 14.41 -0.36 -22.00
N ASN A 105 13.36 -0.97 -22.57
CA ASN A 105 13.39 -1.65 -23.87
C ASN A 105 14.59 -2.61 -24.00
N ASP A 106 14.75 -3.47 -23.00
CA ASP A 106 15.84 -4.45 -22.85
C ASP A 106 17.27 -3.88 -22.77
N LYS A 107 17.41 -2.56 -22.62
CA LYS A 107 18.69 -1.91 -22.34
C LYS A 107 18.80 -1.57 -20.87
N GLU A 108 19.94 -1.88 -20.28
CA GLU A 108 20.26 -1.46 -18.93
C GLU A 108 20.41 0.06 -18.86
N LEU A 109 19.63 0.70 -17.98
CA LEU A 109 19.78 2.12 -17.64
C LEU A 109 20.79 2.31 -16.51
N GLY A 110 20.71 1.47 -15.49
CA GLY A 110 21.65 1.43 -14.37
C GLY A 110 21.00 1.02 -13.05
N TYR A 111 21.82 1.03 -12.00
CA TYR A 111 21.44 0.59 -10.66
C TYR A 111 20.64 1.65 -9.89
N ILE A 112 19.59 1.25 -9.18
CA ILE A 112 18.78 2.12 -8.31
C ILE A 112 18.82 1.58 -6.88
N LYS A 113 19.00 2.49 -5.93
CA LYS A 113 18.82 2.25 -4.49
C LYS A 113 17.61 3.06 -4.01
N LEU A 114 16.77 2.44 -3.20
CA LEU A 114 15.59 3.05 -2.59
C LEU A 114 15.64 2.90 -1.08
N ASN A 115 15.35 3.98 -0.35
CA ASN A 115 15.10 3.93 1.09
C ASN A 115 13.62 3.63 1.34
N ALA A 116 13.16 2.50 0.81
CA ALA A 116 11.78 2.04 0.91
C ALA A 116 11.75 0.51 0.87
N LEU A 117 10.88 -0.10 1.68
CA LEU A 117 10.73 -1.55 1.74
C LEU A 117 9.80 -2.09 0.66
N GLY A 118 10.00 -3.37 0.33
CA GLY A 118 9.02 -4.17 -0.38
C GLY A 118 8.95 -3.95 -1.89
N GLU A 119 8.46 -4.97 -2.56
CA GLU A 119 8.31 -5.01 -4.02
C GLU A 119 7.38 -3.92 -4.57
N HIS A 120 6.31 -3.59 -3.83
CA HIS A 120 5.39 -2.53 -4.20
C HIS A 120 6.08 -1.16 -4.36
N ASN A 121 7.12 -0.86 -3.55
CA ASN A 121 7.88 0.38 -3.73
C ASN A 121 8.88 0.30 -4.89
N ILE A 122 9.31 -0.89 -5.31
CA ILE A 122 10.03 -1.06 -6.57
C ILE A 122 9.09 -0.71 -7.74
N LEU A 123 7.86 -1.23 -7.75
CA LEU A 123 6.86 -0.89 -8.76
C LEU A 123 6.58 0.62 -8.79
N ASN A 124 6.33 1.24 -7.64
CA ASN A 124 6.14 2.69 -7.54
C ASN A 124 7.35 3.48 -8.08
N SER A 125 8.57 3.02 -7.79
CA SER A 125 9.77 3.65 -8.33
C SER A 125 9.92 3.48 -9.84
N LEU A 126 9.49 2.35 -10.42
CA LEU A 126 9.49 2.13 -11.86
C LEU A 126 8.48 3.04 -12.57
N LEU A 127 7.33 3.32 -11.96
CA LEU A 127 6.41 4.37 -12.44
C LEU A 127 7.11 5.74 -12.47
N ALA A 128 7.86 6.08 -11.43
CA ALA A 128 8.64 7.33 -11.40
C ALA A 128 9.77 7.35 -12.44
N VAL A 129 10.46 6.23 -12.67
CA VAL A 129 11.45 6.08 -13.75
C VAL A 129 10.79 6.29 -15.10
N ALA A 130 9.71 5.57 -15.39
CA ALA A 130 8.96 5.70 -16.64
C ALA A 130 8.49 7.13 -16.87
N THR A 131 7.97 7.79 -15.84
CA THR A 131 7.53 9.19 -15.92
C THR A 131 8.70 10.14 -16.21
N GLY A 132 9.85 9.93 -15.57
CA GLY A 132 11.03 10.74 -15.82
C GLY A 132 11.59 10.55 -17.25
N LEU A 133 11.54 9.32 -17.78
CA LEU A 133 11.95 9.03 -19.15
C LEU A 133 11.03 9.72 -20.18
N GLU A 134 9.71 9.67 -19.97
CA GLU A 134 8.72 10.36 -20.83
C GLU A 134 8.87 11.89 -20.82
N LEU A 135 9.46 12.44 -19.75
CA LEU A 135 9.76 13.86 -19.61
C LEU A 135 11.19 14.22 -20.04
N ASP A 136 11.91 13.31 -20.70
CA ASP A 136 13.31 13.46 -21.12
C ASP A 136 14.27 13.84 -19.98
N ILE A 137 13.95 13.47 -18.73
CA ILE A 137 14.82 13.70 -17.58
C ILE A 137 16.01 12.74 -17.67
N PRO A 138 17.26 13.23 -17.59
CA PRO A 138 18.42 12.35 -17.60
C PRO A 138 18.34 11.28 -16.49
N PHE A 139 18.60 10.02 -16.82
CA PHE A 139 18.48 8.91 -15.87
C PHE A 139 19.27 9.13 -14.57
N LYS A 140 20.43 9.79 -14.62
CA LYS A 140 21.20 10.16 -13.42
C LYS A 140 20.43 11.06 -12.46
N SER A 141 19.59 11.97 -12.98
CA SER A 141 18.74 12.84 -12.16
C SER A 141 17.58 12.05 -11.53
N ILE A 142 16.98 11.13 -12.29
CA ILE A 142 15.94 10.21 -11.80
C ILE A 142 16.51 9.34 -10.67
N GLN A 143 17.67 8.70 -10.92
CA GLN A 143 18.39 7.88 -9.96
C GLN A 143 18.70 8.64 -8.67
N LYS A 144 19.18 9.89 -8.77
CA LYS A 144 19.44 10.74 -7.62
C LYS A 144 18.17 11.03 -6.82
N GLY A 145 17.08 11.43 -7.49
CA GLY A 145 15.80 11.71 -6.83
C GLY A 145 15.24 10.49 -6.08
N LEU A 146 15.36 9.30 -6.66
CA LEU A 146 14.94 8.06 -6.03
C LEU A 146 15.81 7.67 -4.83
N ALA A 147 17.12 7.93 -4.88
CA ALA A 147 18.03 7.69 -3.76
C ALA A 147 17.80 8.66 -2.58
N GLU A 148 17.27 9.85 -2.86
CA GLU A 148 16.95 10.89 -1.86
C GLU A 148 15.52 10.77 -1.31
N TYR A 149 14.71 9.83 -1.80
CA TYR A 149 13.39 9.55 -1.24
C TYR A 149 13.49 9.03 0.20
N ASN A 150 12.69 9.60 1.10
CA ASN A 150 12.68 9.26 2.53
C ASN A 150 11.27 8.89 3.04
N GLY A 151 10.39 8.43 2.15
CA GLY A 151 9.02 8.08 2.51
C GLY A 151 8.02 9.21 2.36
N VAL A 152 6.77 8.88 2.66
CA VAL A 152 5.64 9.79 2.75
C VAL A 152 5.00 9.60 4.12
N PHE A 153 4.35 10.64 4.63
CA PHE A 153 3.61 10.58 5.89
C PHE A 153 2.73 9.32 5.94
N ARG A 154 2.88 8.53 7.01
CA ARG A 154 2.15 7.28 7.27
C ARG A 154 2.31 6.19 6.19
N ARG A 155 3.41 6.14 5.43
CA ARG A 155 3.72 5.00 4.55
C ARG A 155 4.96 4.29 5.08
N PHE A 156 4.73 3.28 5.93
CA PHE A 156 5.72 2.62 6.77
C PHE A 156 6.67 3.62 7.46
N GLU A 157 6.08 4.62 8.09
CA GLU A 157 6.78 5.74 8.73
C GLU A 157 7.38 5.29 10.07
N TYR A 158 8.69 5.47 10.25
CA TYR A 158 9.31 5.28 11.56
C TYR A 158 8.84 6.34 12.55
N LYS A 159 8.24 5.90 13.67
CA LYS A 159 7.69 6.80 14.70
C LYS A 159 8.61 6.97 15.91
N GLY A 160 9.50 6.00 16.15
CA GLY A 160 10.39 6.00 17.30
C GLY A 160 10.62 4.61 17.89
N GLU A 161 11.42 4.56 18.95
CA GLU A 161 11.75 3.34 19.67
C GLU A 161 11.55 3.55 21.18
N LYS A 162 11.01 2.53 21.86
CA LYS A 162 10.84 2.53 23.32
C LYS A 162 11.04 1.14 23.89
N ASP A 163 11.87 1.03 24.95
CA ASP A 163 12.13 -0.22 25.67
C ASP A 163 12.57 -1.38 24.74
N GLY A 164 13.29 -1.04 23.67
CA GLY A 164 13.76 -1.95 22.61
C GLY A 164 12.67 -2.40 21.64
N VAL A 165 11.53 -1.72 21.59
CA VAL A 165 10.44 -1.91 20.61
C VAL A 165 10.47 -0.77 19.61
N ILE A 166 10.56 -1.09 18.32
CA ILE A 166 10.54 -0.11 17.24
C ILE A 166 9.10 0.06 16.77
N LEU A 167 8.61 1.29 16.67
CA LEU A 167 7.28 1.62 16.17
C LEU A 167 7.34 2.16 14.74
N TYR A 168 6.52 1.56 13.87
CA TYR A 168 6.17 2.10 12.57
C TYR A 168 4.67 2.38 12.47
N ASP A 169 4.29 3.32 11.62
CA ASP A 169 2.89 3.58 11.24
C ASP A 169 2.69 3.43 9.73
N ASP A 170 1.60 2.79 9.34
CA ASP A 170 1.21 2.59 7.95
C ASP A 170 -0.27 2.91 7.72
N TYR A 171 -0.53 3.65 6.64
CA TYR A 171 -1.86 4.04 6.18
C TYR A 171 -2.61 2.88 5.52
N ALA A 172 -1.94 1.76 5.26
CA ALA A 172 -2.49 0.53 4.69
C ALA A 172 -3.82 0.16 5.37
N HIS A 173 -4.87 0.11 4.56
CA HIS A 173 -6.23 -0.11 5.00
C HIS A 173 -7.04 -0.98 4.03
N HIS A 174 -6.50 -1.29 2.86
CA HIS A 174 -6.95 -2.36 1.98
C HIS A 174 -6.16 -3.66 2.24
N PRO A 175 -6.73 -4.87 2.10
CA PRO A 175 -6.02 -6.13 2.30
C PRO A 175 -4.70 -6.24 1.53
N THR A 176 -4.68 -5.83 0.26
CA THR A 176 -3.48 -5.83 -0.60
C THR A 176 -2.36 -4.96 -0.04
N GLU A 177 -2.68 -3.76 0.45
CA GLU A 177 -1.69 -2.85 1.04
C GLU A 177 -1.07 -3.46 2.31
N ILE A 178 -1.91 -4.04 3.17
CA ILE A 178 -1.47 -4.67 4.42
C ILE A 178 -0.51 -5.82 4.11
N GLU A 179 -0.87 -6.69 3.17
CA GLU A 179 -0.03 -7.81 2.77
C GLU A 179 1.29 -7.33 2.18
N ALA A 180 1.26 -6.30 1.32
CA ALA A 180 2.46 -5.73 0.71
C ALA A 180 3.42 -5.13 1.75
N THR A 181 2.90 -4.41 2.75
CA THR A 181 3.70 -3.89 3.85
C THR A 181 4.30 -5.03 4.68
N LEU A 182 3.47 -5.97 5.16
CA LEU A 182 3.96 -7.02 6.06
C LEU A 182 4.95 -7.98 5.38
N ARG A 183 4.74 -8.29 4.09
CA ARG A 183 5.70 -9.06 3.30
C ARG A 183 7.04 -8.32 3.19
N GLY A 184 7.01 -7.03 2.85
CA GLY A 184 8.22 -6.22 2.77
C GLY A 184 9.00 -6.14 4.10
N VAL A 185 8.29 -6.10 5.24
CA VAL A 185 8.92 -6.16 6.56
C VAL A 185 9.57 -7.52 6.76
N ARG A 186 8.87 -8.60 6.45
CA ARG A 186 9.37 -9.97 6.63
C ARG A 186 10.57 -10.28 5.72
N ASP A 187 10.59 -9.74 4.52
CA ASP A 187 11.73 -9.86 3.59
C ASP A 187 12.97 -9.08 4.08
N SER A 188 12.78 -8.10 4.98
CA SER A 188 13.85 -7.23 5.47
C SER A 188 14.48 -7.71 6.79
N ILE A 189 13.68 -8.33 7.67
CA ILE A 189 14.08 -8.64 9.05
C ILE A 189 13.40 -9.91 9.59
N SER A 190 13.97 -10.48 10.65
CA SER A 190 13.44 -11.68 11.33
C SER A 190 12.78 -11.40 12.68
N ASN A 191 12.67 -10.14 13.10
CA ASN A 191 12.04 -9.79 14.36
C ASN A 191 10.56 -10.20 14.39
N ARG A 192 10.00 -10.27 15.60
CA ARG A 192 8.58 -10.51 15.80
C ARG A 192 7.79 -9.26 15.42
N ILE A 193 6.75 -9.43 14.60
CA ILE A 193 5.90 -8.35 14.09
C ILE A 193 4.59 -8.34 14.87
N VAL A 194 4.31 -7.24 15.56
CA VAL A 194 3.06 -6.99 16.27
C VAL A 194 2.30 -5.91 15.52
N VAL A 195 1.08 -6.22 15.06
CA VAL A 195 0.24 -5.29 14.31
C VAL A 195 -0.91 -4.82 15.20
N ALA A 196 -1.10 -3.50 15.28
CA ALA A 196 -2.32 -2.88 15.80
C ALA A 196 -3.11 -2.29 14.62
N PHE A 197 -4.15 -3.00 14.21
CA PHE A 197 -4.96 -2.66 13.04
C PHE A 197 -6.29 -2.02 13.43
N GLN A 198 -6.59 -0.88 12.81
CA GLN A 198 -7.89 -0.23 12.89
C GLN A 198 -8.58 -0.31 11.53
N PRO A 199 -9.65 -1.11 11.39
CA PRO A 199 -10.42 -1.18 10.15
C PRO A 199 -11.04 0.19 9.84
N HIS A 200 -11.13 0.54 8.56
CA HIS A 200 -11.69 1.80 8.10
C HIS A 200 -12.94 1.55 7.24
N LEU A 201 -14.06 2.20 7.59
CA LEU A 201 -15.41 1.99 7.03
C LEU A 201 -16.05 0.64 7.41
N TYR A 202 -17.38 0.66 7.61
CA TYR A 202 -18.18 -0.54 7.81
C TYR A 202 -18.38 -1.29 6.49
N SER A 203 -18.67 -0.58 5.39
CA SER A 203 -18.84 -1.17 4.05
C SER A 203 -17.61 -2.00 3.65
N ARG A 204 -16.41 -1.41 3.67
CA ARG A 204 -15.16 -2.11 3.37
C ARG A 204 -14.91 -3.30 4.31
N THR A 205 -15.23 -3.16 5.59
CA THR A 205 -15.11 -4.29 6.53
C THR A 205 -16.06 -5.42 6.15
N GLN A 206 -17.31 -5.10 5.78
CA GLN A 206 -18.31 -6.09 5.36
C GLN A 206 -17.89 -6.81 4.07
N ASP A 207 -17.34 -6.07 3.11
CA ASP A 207 -16.98 -6.59 1.79
C ASP A 207 -15.71 -7.46 1.85
N PHE A 208 -14.74 -7.10 2.69
CA PHE A 208 -13.37 -7.68 2.66
C PHE A 208 -12.92 -8.37 3.95
N TYR A 209 -13.79 -8.65 4.92
CA TYR A 209 -13.34 -9.23 6.21
C TYR A 209 -12.53 -10.53 6.08
N GLU A 210 -12.87 -11.39 5.11
CA GLU A 210 -12.10 -12.61 4.84
C GLU A 210 -10.71 -12.32 4.27
N ASP A 211 -10.61 -11.39 3.33
CA ASP A 211 -9.34 -10.95 2.75
C ASP A 211 -8.46 -10.24 3.79
N PHE A 212 -9.06 -9.39 4.64
CA PHE A 212 -8.36 -8.84 5.80
C PHE A 212 -7.84 -9.95 6.71
N GLY A 213 -8.64 -10.98 7.00
CA GLY A 213 -8.22 -12.10 7.83
C GLY A 213 -6.93 -12.75 7.31
N ARG A 214 -6.82 -12.91 5.99
CA ARG A 214 -5.65 -13.50 5.31
C ARG A 214 -4.45 -12.53 5.22
N SER A 215 -4.67 -11.24 5.05
CA SER A 215 -3.58 -10.28 4.80
C SER A 215 -2.60 -10.14 5.97
N PHE A 216 -3.01 -10.51 7.19
CA PHE A 216 -2.15 -10.43 8.39
C PHE A 216 -1.25 -11.65 8.64
N PHE A 217 -1.21 -12.66 7.76
CA PHE A 217 -0.43 -13.90 8.01
C PHE A 217 1.06 -13.71 8.25
N GLN A 218 1.64 -12.62 7.74
CA GLN A 218 3.05 -12.30 7.96
C GLN A 218 3.31 -11.66 9.33
N SER A 219 2.27 -11.31 10.08
CA SER A 219 2.39 -10.83 11.47
C SER A 219 2.42 -11.99 12.48
N ASP A 220 3.09 -11.77 13.61
CA ASP A 220 3.16 -12.75 14.70
C ASP A 220 2.07 -12.53 15.75
N VAL A 221 1.60 -11.29 15.90
CA VAL A 221 0.50 -10.90 16.80
C VAL A 221 -0.36 -9.86 16.09
N LEU A 222 -1.66 -10.10 16.03
CA LEU A 222 -2.63 -9.16 15.47
C LEU A 222 -3.57 -8.64 16.56
N LEU A 223 -3.60 -7.32 16.75
CA LEU A 223 -4.57 -6.61 17.58
C LEU A 223 -5.54 -5.88 16.64
N VAL A 224 -6.83 -6.22 16.68
CA VAL A 224 -7.87 -5.56 15.87
C VAL A 224 -8.72 -4.67 16.77
N THR A 225 -8.85 -3.40 16.42
CA THR A 225 -9.68 -2.43 17.16
C THR A 225 -11.12 -2.39 16.63
N PRO A 226 -12.04 -1.64 17.28
CA PRO A 226 -13.29 -1.25 16.66
C PRO A 226 -13.05 -0.47 15.35
N ILE A 227 -14.03 -0.53 14.45
CA ILE A 227 -13.99 0.12 13.13
C ILE A 227 -13.95 1.65 13.31
N PHE A 228 -13.06 2.32 12.58
CA PHE A 228 -13.12 3.75 12.39
C PHE A 228 -14.18 4.07 11.32
N PRO A 229 -15.30 4.71 11.68
CA PRO A 229 -16.46 4.83 10.78
C PRO A 229 -16.24 5.82 9.64
N ALA A 230 -15.32 6.77 9.81
CA ALA A 230 -15.21 7.98 9.00
C ALA A 230 -16.57 8.65 8.75
N ARG A 231 -17.19 8.42 7.58
CA ARG A 231 -18.46 9.01 7.15
C ARG A 231 -19.68 8.12 7.37
N GLU A 232 -19.49 6.85 7.72
CA GLU A 232 -20.56 5.85 7.71
C GLU A 232 -21.28 5.71 9.05
N LYS A 233 -22.55 5.30 8.97
CA LYS A 233 -23.31 4.84 10.13
C LYS A 233 -22.98 3.36 10.40
N PRO A 234 -23.02 2.90 11.66
CA PRO A 234 -22.81 1.49 11.98
C PRO A 234 -23.75 0.57 11.21
N ILE A 235 -23.20 -0.52 10.66
CA ILE A 235 -23.96 -1.62 10.05
C ILE A 235 -24.11 -2.74 11.07
N MET A 236 -25.33 -3.23 11.28
CA MET A 236 -25.62 -4.27 12.27
C MET A 236 -24.80 -5.54 11.98
N GLY A 237 -24.08 -6.03 12.99
CA GLY A 237 -23.23 -7.23 12.87
C GLY A 237 -21.84 -6.97 12.28
N VAL A 238 -21.59 -5.79 11.70
CA VAL A 238 -20.29 -5.45 11.10
C VAL A 238 -19.41 -4.75 12.14
N THR A 239 -18.41 -5.47 12.63
CA THR A 239 -17.44 -4.98 13.61
C THR A 239 -16.04 -5.47 13.25
N GLY A 240 -15.00 -4.88 13.87
CA GLY A 240 -13.63 -5.38 13.71
C GLY A 240 -13.47 -6.84 14.15
N LYS A 241 -14.41 -7.38 14.93
CA LYS A 241 -14.44 -8.79 15.31
C LYS A 241 -14.57 -9.71 14.09
N LEU A 242 -15.24 -9.30 13.02
CA LEU A 242 -15.33 -10.09 11.79
C LEU A 242 -13.93 -10.38 11.22
N ILE A 243 -13.06 -9.37 11.22
CA ILE A 243 -11.68 -9.50 10.75
C ILE A 243 -10.86 -10.39 11.69
N SER A 244 -11.00 -10.22 13.01
CA SER A 244 -10.29 -11.08 13.96
C SER A 244 -10.72 -12.55 13.84
N ASP A 245 -12.02 -12.80 13.65
CA ASP A 245 -12.57 -14.14 13.51
C ASP A 245 -12.11 -14.78 12.20
N ALA A 246 -12.12 -14.02 11.10
CA ALA A 246 -11.60 -14.46 9.81
C ALA A 246 -10.10 -14.78 9.85
N ALA A 247 -9.30 -13.96 10.54
CA ALA A 247 -7.87 -14.23 10.73
C ALA A 247 -7.63 -15.54 11.49
N ILE A 248 -8.39 -15.78 12.57
CA ILE A 248 -8.31 -17.03 13.35
C ILE A 248 -8.71 -18.23 12.48
N GLN A 249 -9.84 -18.15 11.77
CA GLN A 249 -10.33 -19.22 10.89
C GLN A 249 -9.36 -19.53 9.75
N SER A 250 -8.66 -18.51 9.26
CA SER A 250 -7.63 -18.66 8.22
C SER A 250 -6.32 -19.25 8.77
N GLY A 251 -6.16 -19.35 10.09
CA GLY A 251 -5.02 -20.02 10.74
C GLY A 251 -4.02 -19.08 11.43
N HIS A 252 -4.35 -17.79 11.59
CA HIS A 252 -3.50 -16.87 12.34
C HIS A 252 -3.47 -17.26 13.82
N LYS A 253 -2.27 -17.49 14.37
CA LYS A 253 -2.10 -18.17 15.66
C LYS A 253 -2.33 -17.28 16.88
N ASN A 254 -2.20 -15.97 16.73
CA ASN A 254 -2.29 -15.04 17.84
C ASN A 254 -3.03 -13.75 17.46
N VAL A 255 -4.33 -13.75 17.67
CA VAL A 255 -5.23 -12.65 17.31
C VAL A 255 -5.98 -12.20 18.56
N HIS A 256 -6.07 -10.89 18.75
CA HIS A 256 -6.87 -10.29 19.82
C HIS A 256 -7.79 -9.22 19.23
N TYR A 257 -9.08 -9.33 19.50
CA TYR A 257 -10.01 -8.24 19.28
C TYR A 257 -10.11 -7.39 20.55
N VAL A 258 -9.98 -6.07 20.40
CA VAL A 258 -10.11 -5.09 21.46
C VAL A 258 -11.50 -4.46 21.38
N GLN A 259 -12.26 -4.45 22.46
CA GLN A 259 -13.66 -4.01 22.44
C GLN A 259 -13.80 -2.48 22.38
N SER A 260 -12.82 -1.76 22.95
CA SER A 260 -12.77 -0.30 22.95
C SER A 260 -11.38 0.21 22.55
N ASN A 261 -11.34 1.33 21.84
CA ASN A 261 -10.10 2.02 21.51
C ASN A 261 -9.30 2.43 22.76
N ASP A 262 -9.92 2.56 23.94
CA ASP A 262 -9.22 2.90 25.18
C ASP A 262 -8.36 1.74 25.73
N GLU A 263 -8.68 0.51 25.34
CA GLU A 263 -7.99 -0.70 25.82
C GLU A 263 -6.75 -1.04 24.99
N ILE A 264 -6.60 -0.48 23.78
CA ILE A 264 -5.55 -0.87 22.82
C ILE A 264 -4.14 -0.70 23.39
N ILE A 265 -3.89 0.39 24.12
CA ILE A 265 -2.57 0.68 24.70
C ILE A 265 -2.22 -0.36 25.77
N ASN A 266 -3.20 -0.74 26.59
CA ASN A 266 -2.99 -1.75 27.62
C ASN A 266 -2.76 -3.11 26.98
N LYS A 267 -3.52 -3.43 25.91
CA LYS A 267 -3.34 -4.69 25.18
C LYS A 267 -2.00 -4.78 24.47
N ILE A 268 -1.53 -3.70 23.84
CA ILE A 268 -0.16 -3.62 23.27
C ILE A 268 0.86 -3.93 24.35
N LYS A 269 0.78 -3.30 25.53
CA LYS A 269 1.72 -3.52 26.64
C LYS A 269 1.72 -4.95 27.19
N GLU A 270 0.58 -5.63 27.13
CA GLU A 270 0.46 -7.04 27.56
C GLU A 270 1.20 -8.00 26.62
N VAL A 271 1.17 -7.73 25.30
CA VAL A 271 1.65 -8.67 24.29
C VAL A 271 3.06 -8.37 23.78
N ILE A 272 3.49 -7.09 23.83
CA ILE A 272 4.76 -6.62 23.29
C ILE A 272 5.95 -7.13 24.10
N LYS A 273 7.07 -7.38 23.42
CA LYS A 273 8.35 -7.81 24.00
C LYS A 273 9.49 -6.97 23.42
N THR A 274 10.56 -6.83 24.19
CA THR A 274 11.81 -6.23 23.69
C THR A 274 12.27 -6.94 22.41
N GLY A 275 12.64 -6.16 21.40
CA GLY A 275 13.02 -6.64 20.07
C GLY A 275 11.86 -6.73 19.07
N ASP A 276 10.62 -6.47 19.48
CA ASP A 276 9.48 -6.44 18.57
C ASP A 276 9.50 -5.22 17.63
N ILE A 277 8.95 -5.42 16.43
CA ILE A 277 8.45 -4.33 15.59
C ILE A 277 6.95 -4.19 15.83
N LEU A 278 6.53 -3.06 16.37
CA LEU A 278 5.13 -2.67 16.45
C LEU A 278 4.76 -1.87 15.20
N ILE A 279 3.68 -2.25 14.53
CA ILE A 279 3.15 -1.52 13.38
C ILE A 279 1.71 -1.11 13.66
N THR A 280 1.42 0.19 13.71
CA THR A 280 0.05 0.68 13.67
C THR A 280 -0.40 0.76 12.22
N MET A 281 -1.53 0.14 11.88
CA MET A 281 -2.03 0.03 10.50
C MET A 281 -3.48 0.52 10.38
N GLY A 282 -3.74 1.37 9.40
CA GLY A 282 -5.09 1.81 9.03
C GLY A 282 -5.21 3.30 8.73
N ALA A 283 -6.15 3.68 7.85
CA ALA A 283 -6.36 5.06 7.41
C ALA A 283 -6.90 6.01 8.50
N GLY A 284 -7.48 5.46 9.57
CA GLY A 284 -8.09 6.21 10.67
C GLY A 284 -7.07 6.88 11.61
N ASN A 285 -7.41 6.90 12.90
CA ASN A 285 -6.62 7.57 13.93
C ASN A 285 -5.68 6.64 14.71
N ILE A 286 -5.44 5.43 14.20
CA ILE A 286 -4.65 4.38 14.86
C ILE A 286 -3.21 4.81 15.21
N TYR A 287 -2.59 5.62 14.35
CA TYR A 287 -1.24 6.17 14.56
C TYR A 287 -1.10 6.91 15.90
N LYS A 288 -2.17 7.56 16.36
CA LYS A 288 -2.18 8.29 17.64
C LYS A 288 -2.00 7.36 18.83
N PHE A 289 -2.45 6.09 18.73
CA PHE A 289 -2.20 5.11 19.77
C PHE A 289 -0.75 4.63 19.76
N GLY A 290 -0.14 4.49 18.59
CA GLY A 290 1.31 4.29 18.48
C GLY A 290 2.10 5.42 19.15
N GLU A 291 1.78 6.67 18.85
CA GLU A 291 2.44 7.85 19.48
C GLU A 291 2.23 7.89 21.00
N LYS A 292 1.02 7.54 21.48
CA LYS A 292 0.73 7.38 22.92
C LYS A 292 1.49 6.23 23.57
N PHE A 293 1.81 5.16 22.83
CA PHE A 293 2.65 4.07 23.33
C PHE A 293 4.09 4.56 23.56
N LEU A 294 4.62 5.35 22.63
CA LEU A 294 5.97 5.94 22.73
C LEU A 294 6.07 6.99 23.85
N SER A 295 5.01 7.76 24.11
CA SER A 295 5.07 8.81 25.13
C SER A 295 5.42 8.25 26.52
N LYS A 296 6.23 9.00 27.27
CA LYS A 296 6.49 8.71 28.69
C LYS A 296 5.18 8.96 29.44
N LYS A 297 4.73 8.01 30.27
CA LYS A 297 3.77 8.34 31.33
C LYS A 297 4.45 9.41 32.20
N ASN A 298 3.89 10.61 32.22
CA ASN A 298 4.10 11.51 33.37
C ASN A 298 3.40 10.90 34.58
#